data_AF-A0A1V5R0R5-F1
#
_entry.id   AF-A0A1V5R0R5-F1
#
_cell.length_a   1.000
_cell.length_b   1.000
_cell.length_c   1.000
_cell.angle_alpha   90.00
_cell.angle_beta   90.00
_cell.angle_gamma   90.00
#
_symmetry.space_group_name_H-M   'P 1'
#
loop_
_entity.id
_entity.type
_entity.pdbx_description
1 polymer ?
#
loop_
_entity_poly.entity_id
_entity_poly.type
_entity_poly.pdbx_seq_one_letter_code
_entity_poly.pdbx_strand_id
1 'polypeptide(L)'
;MSWQFTFDPNRCTGCGACVVGCRLEHGERQTQAWRRIHTFNPMRHPALPLFHLSLACHHCEDPACLRACPADAYTQDPATGAVVIHPERCMGCRFCTWACPHDAPKFSASTGTIEKCTFCDQRLAEGLEPACVARCPVEALGLETRGPVEERNHAQAGLPPSALRPAIRFVPHRDRLPERPSAKGLNRFLDQVLAWPEAKITLRGEWALLLFTLTLQALAAWWVAMAAGGPEVRPLPFLTAGAVALALSAAHLGHPERAWRAVLNVRTSWLSREVLLVSAFLGLGATVLLLPLPEALRNPAVRIGAILGFTSLWAVDRLYRVALKAKPWNLHSARVLLGGHVLLGVLAGLPILIWGAGGLKLALYVARKVHFARAGRNPRWALSALRVAVGFLSPALLLDQPWLAAAALMAGDLVDRAEYYDELETDSPDRRMVLAILEKR
;
A
#
# COMPACT_ATOMS: atom_id res chain seq x y z
N MET A 1 3.80 -12.65 29.94
CA MET A 1 3.11 -11.38 30.24
C MET A 1 3.39 -10.46 29.07
N SER A 2 2.38 -10.01 28.33
CA SER A 2 2.65 -9.17 27.17
C SER A 2 3.03 -7.75 27.59
N TRP A 3 3.93 -7.13 26.83
CA TRP A 3 4.48 -5.80 27.08
C TRP A 3 3.84 -4.75 26.18
N GLN A 4 3.91 -3.49 26.63
CA GLN A 4 3.62 -2.31 25.83
C GLN A 4 4.63 -1.20 26.13
N PHE A 5 4.90 -0.35 25.14
CA PHE A 5 5.64 0.89 25.38
C PHE A 5 4.74 1.91 26.10
N THR A 6 5.33 2.75 26.93
CA THR A 6 4.74 4.04 27.30
C THR A 6 5.49 5.17 26.65
N PHE A 7 4.77 6.22 26.25
CA PHE A 7 5.37 7.43 25.75
C PHE A 7 4.71 8.67 26.36
N ASP A 8 5.51 9.50 27.03
CA ASP A 8 5.11 10.80 27.55
C ASP A 8 5.62 11.93 26.65
N PRO A 9 4.76 12.47 25.76
CA PRO A 9 5.16 13.58 24.91
C PRO A 9 5.45 14.88 25.68
N ASN A 10 5.02 15.00 26.95
CA ASN A 10 5.29 16.19 27.77
C ASN A 10 6.72 16.22 28.31
N ARG A 11 7.38 15.06 28.40
CA ARG A 11 8.78 14.95 28.82
C ARG A 11 9.74 14.91 27.62
N CYS A 12 9.24 14.56 26.43
CA CYS A 12 10.07 14.35 25.26
C CYS A 12 10.66 15.67 24.71
N THR A 13 11.98 15.80 24.74
CA THR A 13 12.72 16.96 24.21
C THR A 13 13.20 16.79 22.76
N GLY A 14 12.95 15.62 22.14
CA GLY A 14 13.41 15.34 20.79
C GLY A 14 14.93 15.12 20.65
N CYS A 15 15.65 14.85 21.75
CA CYS A 15 17.12 14.75 21.78
C CYS A 15 17.74 13.64 20.90
N GLY A 16 16.96 12.66 20.44
CA GLY A 16 17.45 11.57 19.57
C GLY A 16 18.22 10.44 20.29
N ALA A 17 18.42 10.50 21.61
CA ALA A 17 19.13 9.46 22.37
C ALA A 17 18.50 8.06 22.21
N CYS A 18 17.18 7.98 22.12
CA CYS A 18 16.46 6.73 21.87
C CYS A 18 16.70 6.14 20.46
N VAL A 19 16.99 6.99 19.47
CA VAL A 19 17.32 6.57 18.09
C VAL A 19 18.74 6.02 18.05
N VAL A 20 19.68 6.76 18.65
CA VAL A 20 21.09 6.33 18.76
C VAL A 20 21.20 5.06 19.58
N GLY A 21 20.50 4.98 20.72
CA GLY A 21 20.48 3.79 21.58
C GLY A 21 19.97 2.54 20.85
N CYS A 22 18.93 2.68 20.03
CA CYS A 22 18.44 1.58 19.18
C CYS A 22 19.51 1.13 18.18
N ARG A 23 20.22 2.07 17.55
CA ARG A 23 21.29 1.77 16.59
C ARG A 23 22.51 1.13 17.23
N LEU A 24 22.91 1.58 18.42
CA LEU A 24 24.03 0.98 19.15
C LEU A 24 23.73 -0.46 19.56
N GLU A 25 22.48 -0.75 19.94
CA GLU A 25 22.05 -2.10 20.32
C GLU A 25 22.00 -3.07 19.14
N HIS A 26 21.50 -2.63 17.98
CA HIS A 26 21.28 -3.50 16.83
C HIS A 26 22.39 -3.45 15.77
N GLY A 27 23.31 -2.48 15.85
CA GLY A 27 24.49 -2.37 15.02
C GLY A 27 24.18 -2.34 13.52
N GLU A 28 25.00 -3.05 12.75
CA GLU A 28 24.90 -3.14 11.28
C GLU A 28 23.62 -3.83 10.79
N ARG A 29 22.92 -4.57 11.67
CA ARG A 29 21.61 -5.17 11.32
C ARG A 29 20.55 -4.10 11.05
N GLN A 30 20.79 -2.87 11.49
CA GLN A 30 19.91 -1.74 11.31
C GLN A 30 20.44 -0.82 10.20
N THR A 31 19.93 -1.01 8.98
CA THR A 31 20.31 -0.16 7.84
C THR A 31 19.42 1.07 7.71
N GLN A 32 18.25 1.05 8.35
CA GLN A 32 17.26 2.13 8.40
C GLN A 32 16.92 2.46 9.86
N ALA A 33 16.50 3.70 10.13
CA ALA A 33 16.05 4.08 11.48
C ALA A 33 14.75 3.33 11.88
N TRP A 34 14.82 2.40 12.84
CA TRP A 34 13.68 1.62 13.39
C TRP A 34 12.83 2.43 14.37
N ARG A 35 13.43 3.46 14.97
CA ARG A 35 12.79 4.48 15.78
C ARG A 35 13.13 5.85 15.20
N ARG A 36 12.16 6.76 15.15
CA ARG A 36 12.33 8.13 14.62
C ARG A 36 11.67 9.14 15.53
N ILE A 37 12.22 10.37 15.53
CA ILE A 37 11.61 11.52 16.17
C ILE A 37 10.79 12.28 15.11
N HIS A 38 9.49 12.36 15.32
CA HIS A 38 8.58 13.16 14.52
C HIS A 38 8.27 14.46 15.26
N THR A 39 8.38 15.61 14.59
CA THR A 39 8.18 16.91 15.23
C THR A 39 6.95 17.59 14.65
N PHE A 40 6.02 18.02 15.50
CA PHE A 40 4.75 18.62 15.04
C PHE A 40 4.94 20.00 14.42
N ASN A 41 5.74 20.87 15.05
CA ASN A 41 6.04 22.20 14.54
C ASN A 41 7.54 22.30 14.23
N PRO A 42 8.04 21.61 13.17
CA PRO A 42 9.48 21.59 12.88
C PRO A 42 10.02 22.98 12.55
N MET A 43 9.17 23.87 12.03
CA MET A 43 9.49 25.26 11.73
C MET A 43 9.51 26.17 12.96
N ARG A 44 9.07 25.67 14.13
CA ARG A 44 9.02 26.42 15.40
C ARG A 44 8.24 27.73 15.28
N HIS A 45 7.14 27.73 14.52
CA HIS A 45 6.29 28.91 14.41
C HIS A 45 5.69 29.25 15.79
N PRO A 46 5.79 30.50 16.29
CA PRO A 46 5.39 30.85 17.66
C PRO A 46 3.91 30.58 17.99
N ALA A 47 3.07 30.58 16.97
CA ALA A 47 1.63 30.40 17.09
C ALA A 47 1.16 28.93 17.06
N LEU A 48 2.09 27.96 17.00
CA LEU A 48 1.80 26.53 16.95
C LEU A 48 2.54 25.79 18.09
N PRO A 49 1.94 24.75 18.68
CA PRO A 49 2.59 23.98 19.73
C PRO A 49 3.82 23.25 19.20
N LEU A 50 4.86 23.13 20.03
CA LEU A 50 6.06 22.35 19.72
C LEU A 50 6.11 21.13 20.63
N PHE A 51 6.02 19.94 20.05
CA PHE A 51 6.23 18.68 20.73
C PHE A 51 6.84 17.65 19.76
N HIS A 52 7.40 16.61 20.35
CA HIS A 52 8.11 15.55 19.65
C HIS A 52 7.49 14.20 19.96
N LEU A 53 7.27 13.39 18.94
CA LEU A 53 6.82 12.01 19.05
C LEU A 53 7.97 11.07 18.70
N SER A 54 8.41 10.26 19.66
CA SER A 54 9.38 9.19 19.43
C SER A 54 8.63 7.92 19.04
N LEU A 55 8.55 7.64 17.73
CA LEU A 55 7.77 6.52 17.21
C LEU A 55 8.68 5.38 16.72
N ALA A 56 8.20 4.16 16.91
CA ALA A 56 8.81 2.92 16.41
C ALA A 56 7.69 1.92 16.07
N CYS A 57 8.00 0.63 15.88
CA CYS A 57 6.96 -0.39 15.80
C CYS A 57 6.16 -0.44 17.10
N HIS A 58 4.83 -0.40 17.00
CA HIS A 58 3.93 -0.48 18.16
C HIS A 58 3.61 -1.93 18.58
N HIS A 59 4.20 -2.96 17.94
CA HIS A 59 3.96 -4.39 18.23
C HIS A 59 2.48 -4.73 18.46
N CYS A 60 1.63 -4.28 17.55
CA CYS A 60 0.18 -4.29 17.67
C CYS A 60 -0.38 -5.69 17.98
N GLU A 61 -1.49 -5.76 18.72
CA GLU A 61 -2.19 -7.03 18.99
C GLU A 61 -2.79 -7.66 17.75
N ASP A 62 -3.26 -6.84 16.80
CA ASP A 62 -3.75 -7.27 15.50
C ASP A 62 -2.83 -6.69 14.40
N PRO A 63 -1.62 -7.26 14.17
CA PRO A 63 -0.61 -6.63 13.34
C PRO A 63 -0.94 -6.70 11.85
N ALA A 64 -1.19 -5.54 11.23
CA ALA A 64 -1.43 -5.45 9.79
C ALA A 64 -0.25 -5.98 8.95
N CYS A 65 0.99 -5.85 9.44
CA CYS A 65 2.18 -6.35 8.75
C CYS A 65 2.22 -7.88 8.67
N LEU A 66 1.79 -8.58 9.74
CA LEU A 66 1.69 -10.04 9.78
C LEU A 66 0.60 -10.52 8.81
N ARG A 67 -0.60 -9.94 8.89
CA ARG A 67 -1.71 -10.28 7.98
C ARG A 67 -1.40 -10.00 6.51
N ALA A 68 -0.61 -8.96 6.23
CA ALA A 68 -0.22 -8.60 4.88
C ALA A 68 0.88 -9.50 4.31
N CYS A 69 1.79 -10.03 5.15
CA CYS A 69 2.96 -10.75 4.68
C CYS A 69 2.58 -12.03 3.93
N PRO A 70 2.92 -12.17 2.63
CA PRO A 70 2.58 -13.37 1.88
C PRO A 70 3.48 -14.57 2.22
N ALA A 71 4.73 -14.29 2.62
CA ALA A 71 5.80 -15.26 2.88
C ALA A 71 5.77 -15.87 4.29
N ASP A 72 4.77 -15.50 5.09
CA ASP A 72 4.65 -15.88 6.51
C ASP A 72 5.95 -15.63 7.29
N ALA A 73 6.53 -14.44 7.09
CA ALA A 73 7.83 -14.05 7.65
C ALA A 73 7.73 -13.34 9.00
N TYR A 74 6.53 -13.21 9.57
CA TYR A 74 6.31 -12.58 10.86
C TYR A 74 5.79 -13.58 11.87
N THR A 75 6.23 -13.47 13.11
CA THR A 75 5.59 -14.13 14.26
C THR A 75 5.20 -13.09 15.29
N GLN A 76 4.27 -13.45 16.17
CA GLN A 76 4.00 -12.70 17.38
C GLN A 76 4.36 -13.60 18.55
N ASP A 77 5.31 -13.16 19.37
CA ASP A 77 5.68 -13.89 20.57
C ASP A 77 4.53 -13.82 21.58
N PRO A 78 3.94 -14.95 22.00
CA PRO A 78 2.86 -14.96 22.98
C PRO A 78 3.32 -14.54 24.38
N ALA A 79 4.61 -14.71 24.70
CA ALA A 79 5.15 -14.37 26.01
C ALA A 79 5.25 -12.86 26.18
N THR A 80 5.91 -12.17 25.24
CA THR A 80 6.18 -10.72 25.29
C THR A 80 5.16 -9.88 24.51
N GLY A 81 4.43 -10.47 23.57
CA GLY A 81 3.60 -9.75 22.60
C GLY A 81 4.40 -9.09 21.47
N ALA A 82 5.71 -9.35 21.37
CA ALA A 82 6.56 -8.79 20.33
C ALA A 82 6.21 -9.39 18.96
N VAL A 83 5.80 -8.52 18.04
CA VAL A 83 5.76 -8.87 16.61
C VAL A 83 7.20 -8.88 16.09
N VAL A 84 7.71 -10.01 15.59
CA VAL A 84 9.10 -10.18 15.11
C VAL A 84 9.09 -10.54 13.63
N ILE A 85 10.06 -10.06 12.88
CA ILE A 85 10.27 -10.46 11.48
C ILE A 85 11.48 -11.40 11.39
N HIS A 86 11.34 -12.42 10.56
CA HIS A 86 12.33 -13.46 10.27
C HIS A 86 12.96 -13.20 8.90
N PRO A 87 14.17 -12.60 8.82
CA PRO A 87 14.78 -12.19 7.55
C PRO A 87 15.00 -13.34 6.57
N GLU A 88 15.27 -14.54 7.07
CA GLU A 88 15.49 -15.76 6.27
C GLU A 88 14.22 -16.22 5.53
N ARG A 89 13.04 -15.87 6.06
CA ARG A 89 11.74 -16.14 5.42
C ARG A 89 11.29 -15.00 4.50
N CYS A 90 11.87 -13.81 4.68
CA CYS A 90 11.46 -12.62 3.95
C CYS A 90 11.91 -12.71 2.48
N MET A 91 10.96 -12.53 1.56
CA MET A 91 11.23 -12.41 0.11
C MET A 91 11.47 -10.96 -0.34
N GLY A 92 11.36 -9.98 0.57
CA GLY A 92 11.56 -8.57 0.23
C GLY A 92 10.46 -7.92 -0.62
N CYS A 93 9.22 -8.41 -0.58
CA CYS A 93 8.08 -7.90 -1.40
C CYS A 93 7.57 -6.50 -1.03
N ARG A 94 8.04 -5.90 0.08
CA ARG A 94 7.66 -4.55 0.57
C ARG A 94 6.19 -4.32 0.91
N PHE A 95 5.28 -5.27 0.67
CA PHE A 95 3.86 -5.08 0.91
C PHE A 95 3.48 -4.74 2.37
N CYS A 96 4.25 -5.23 3.36
CA CYS A 96 4.04 -4.85 4.77
C CYS A 96 4.34 -3.36 5.06
N THR A 97 5.17 -2.69 4.25
CA THR A 97 5.44 -1.25 4.35
C THR A 97 4.21 -0.43 3.96
N TRP A 98 3.44 -0.90 2.98
CA TRP A 98 2.15 -0.32 2.60
C TRP A 98 1.09 -0.57 3.69
N ALA A 99 1.12 -1.75 4.30
CA ALA A 99 0.11 -2.17 5.27
C ALA A 99 0.21 -1.49 6.63
N CYS A 100 1.40 -1.06 7.06
CA CYS A 100 1.59 -0.47 8.38
C CYS A 100 1.24 1.02 8.41
N PRO A 101 0.20 1.44 9.17
CA PRO A 101 -0.16 2.86 9.29
C PRO A 101 0.83 3.65 10.15
N HIS A 102 1.70 2.96 10.90
CA HIS A 102 2.74 3.56 11.73
C HIS A 102 4.09 3.63 11.01
N ASP A 103 4.15 3.21 9.74
CA ASP A 103 5.35 3.30 8.91
C ASP A 103 6.58 2.58 9.51
N ALA A 104 6.34 1.52 10.29
CA ALA A 104 7.39 0.84 11.05
C ALA A 104 8.25 -0.15 10.23
N PRO A 105 7.70 -0.99 9.33
CA PRO A 105 8.51 -1.83 8.45
C PRO A 105 9.26 -0.99 7.41
N LYS A 106 10.55 -1.22 7.27
CA LYS A 106 11.44 -0.55 6.30
C LYS A 106 12.14 -1.60 5.43
N PHE A 107 12.32 -1.30 4.16
CA PHE A 107 13.09 -2.15 3.26
C PHE A 107 14.57 -1.81 3.34
N SER A 108 15.41 -2.81 3.59
CA SER A 108 16.86 -2.72 3.52
C SER A 108 17.30 -3.08 2.11
N ALA A 109 17.84 -2.11 1.37
CA ALA A 109 18.44 -2.37 0.06
C ALA A 109 19.71 -3.23 0.16
N SER A 110 20.41 -3.17 1.29
CA SER A 110 21.64 -3.94 1.51
C SER A 110 21.39 -5.44 1.71
N THR A 111 20.31 -5.79 2.42
CA THR A 111 19.99 -7.19 2.71
C THR A 111 18.89 -7.76 1.82
N GLY A 112 18.15 -6.93 1.09
CA GLY A 112 16.98 -7.38 0.33
C GLY A 112 15.77 -7.76 1.19
N THR A 113 15.80 -7.47 2.50
CA THR A 113 14.76 -7.87 3.44
C THR A 113 14.10 -6.67 4.11
N ILE A 114 12.98 -6.93 4.78
CA ILE A 114 12.33 -5.93 5.63
C ILE A 114 12.99 -5.96 7.02
N GLU A 115 13.16 -4.79 7.61
CA GLU A 115 13.64 -4.58 8.97
C GLU A 115 12.69 -3.65 9.73
N LYS A 116 12.67 -3.78 11.06
CA LYS A 116 11.86 -2.97 11.98
C LYS A 116 12.30 -3.24 13.42
N CYS A 117 11.87 -2.38 14.34
CA CYS A 117 11.97 -2.62 15.79
C CYS A 117 11.51 -4.04 16.15
N THR A 118 12.35 -4.77 16.90
CA THR A 118 12.08 -6.14 17.38
C THR A 118 11.52 -6.16 18.81
N PHE A 119 11.21 -4.99 19.37
CA PHE A 119 10.92 -4.78 20.79
C PHE A 119 12.14 -5.02 21.70
N CYS A 120 13.34 -5.11 21.12
CA CYS A 120 14.53 -5.61 21.81
C CYS A 120 14.23 -6.93 22.52
N ASP A 121 13.59 -7.86 21.81
CA ASP A 121 13.24 -9.20 22.26
C ASP A 121 14.41 -9.92 22.95
N GLN A 122 15.63 -9.73 22.44
CA GLN A 122 16.84 -10.26 23.08
C GLN A 122 17.09 -9.69 24.48
N ARG A 123 16.88 -8.39 24.69
CA ARG A 123 17.05 -7.73 26.00
C ARG A 123 15.94 -8.13 26.97
N LEU A 124 14.70 -8.19 26.47
CA LEU A 124 13.55 -8.61 27.26
C LEU A 124 13.72 -10.04 27.78
N ALA A 125 14.33 -10.94 26.99
CA ALA A 125 14.64 -12.30 27.41
C ALA A 125 15.64 -12.36 28.58
N GLU A 126 16.51 -11.34 28.72
CA GLU A 126 17.46 -11.18 29.83
C GLU A 126 16.89 -10.39 31.01
N GLY A 127 15.61 -10.01 30.98
CA GLY A 127 14.98 -9.16 32.00
C GLY A 127 15.41 -7.70 31.93
N LEU A 128 16.04 -7.27 30.83
CA LEU A 128 16.43 -5.88 30.59
C LEU A 128 15.36 -5.14 29.80
N GLU A 129 15.21 -3.85 30.07
CA GLU A 129 14.34 -2.98 29.27
C GLU A 129 14.92 -2.72 27.87
N PRO A 130 14.09 -2.39 26.86
CA PRO A 130 14.55 -2.05 25.51
C PRO A 130 15.55 -0.90 25.51
N ALA A 131 16.54 -0.95 24.61
CA ALA A 131 17.62 0.03 24.57
C ALA A 131 17.13 1.49 24.40
N CYS A 132 16.04 1.71 23.67
CA CYS A 132 15.46 3.05 23.51
C CYS A 132 14.84 3.60 24.80
N VAL A 133 14.39 2.73 25.71
CA VAL A 133 13.84 3.10 27.02
C VAL A 133 15.00 3.42 27.96
N ALA A 134 15.96 2.49 28.11
CA ALA A 134 17.15 2.66 28.96
C ALA A 134 17.99 3.91 28.64
N ARG A 135 17.95 4.38 27.39
CA ARG A 135 18.71 5.55 26.94
C ARG A 135 17.90 6.84 26.92
N CYS A 136 16.66 6.86 27.41
CA CYS A 136 15.86 8.08 27.44
C CYS A 136 16.23 8.96 28.65
N PRO A 137 16.97 10.07 28.49
CA PRO A 137 17.49 10.84 29.63
C PRO A 137 16.39 11.57 30.41
N VAL A 138 15.22 11.73 29.79
CA VAL A 138 14.06 12.43 30.34
C VAL A 138 12.93 11.46 30.68
N GLU A 139 13.17 10.15 30.59
CA GLU A 139 12.20 9.08 30.84
C GLU A 139 10.83 9.33 30.19
N ALA A 140 10.86 9.89 28.98
CA ALA A 140 9.68 10.05 28.12
C ALA A 140 9.25 8.72 27.51
N LEU A 141 10.11 7.70 27.53
CA LEU A 141 9.80 6.34 27.09
C LEU A 141 9.85 5.42 28.30
N GLY A 142 8.93 4.46 28.36
CA GLY A 142 8.92 3.41 29.38
C GLY A 142 8.46 2.07 28.80
N LEU A 143 8.55 1.04 29.64
CA LEU A 143 8.04 -0.30 29.40
C LEU A 143 7.09 -0.66 30.54
N GLU A 144 5.88 -1.10 30.22
CA GLU A 144 4.93 -1.58 31.22
C GLU A 144 4.21 -2.84 30.73
N THR A 145 3.62 -3.58 31.66
CA THR A 145 2.73 -4.68 31.33
C THR A 145 1.53 -4.16 30.55
N ARG A 146 1.10 -4.96 29.58
CA ARG A 146 0.04 -4.57 28.66
C ARG A 146 -1.30 -4.42 29.38
N GLY A 147 -1.87 -3.20 29.37
CA GLY A 147 -3.16 -2.86 29.99
C GLY A 147 -4.40 -3.18 29.12
N PRO A 148 -5.57 -2.59 29.41
CA PRO A 148 -6.73 -2.57 28.51
C PRO A 148 -6.45 -1.78 27.21
N VAL A 149 -7.22 -2.05 26.15
CA VAL A 149 -7.04 -1.37 24.84
C VAL A 149 -7.45 0.08 24.94
N GLU A 150 -8.53 0.35 25.66
CA GLU A 150 -9.17 1.64 25.85
C GLU A 150 -8.16 2.64 26.39
N GLU A 151 -7.34 2.23 27.36
CA GLU A 151 -6.33 3.06 28.04
C GLU A 151 -5.09 3.37 27.20
N ARG A 152 -4.84 2.62 26.12
CA ARG A 152 -3.63 2.76 25.29
C ARG A 152 -3.92 3.25 23.87
N ASN A 153 -5.14 3.05 23.37
CA ASN A 153 -5.54 3.39 22.01
C ASN A 153 -6.23 4.76 21.93
N HIS A 154 -5.74 5.73 22.70
CA HIS A 154 -6.25 7.09 22.68
C HIS A 154 -5.70 7.88 21.49
N ALA A 155 -6.52 8.82 20.99
CA ALA A 155 -6.10 9.72 19.93
C ALA A 155 -4.95 10.62 20.43
N GLN A 156 -3.89 10.71 19.63
CA GLN A 156 -2.84 11.70 19.78
C GLN A 156 -2.75 12.55 18.53
N ALA A 157 -2.16 13.74 18.65
CA ALA A 157 -1.96 14.61 17.49
C ALA A 157 -1.13 13.88 16.42
N GLY A 158 -1.72 13.65 15.25
CA GLY A 158 -1.10 12.89 14.16
C GLY A 158 -1.17 11.36 14.28
N LEU A 159 -1.79 10.82 15.33
CA LEU A 159 -1.98 9.38 15.54
C LEU A 159 -3.41 9.11 16.06
N PRO A 160 -4.39 8.93 15.16
CA PRO A 160 -5.75 8.57 15.57
C PRO A 160 -5.79 7.16 16.16
N PRO A 161 -6.85 6.82 16.91
CA PRO A 161 -7.08 5.47 17.39
C PRO A 161 -7.01 4.47 16.24
N SER A 162 -6.38 3.33 16.49
CA SER A 162 -6.15 2.32 15.48
C SER A 162 -6.94 1.05 15.81
N ALA A 163 -7.66 0.53 14.82
CA ALA A 163 -8.28 -0.80 14.90
C ALA A 163 -7.24 -1.94 15.09
N LEU A 164 -5.95 -1.65 14.89
CA LEU A 164 -4.86 -2.62 15.06
C LEU A 164 -4.54 -2.90 16.53
N ARG A 165 -5.12 -2.15 17.49
CA ARG A 165 -4.87 -2.31 18.93
C ARG A 165 -3.36 -2.23 19.26
N PRO A 166 -2.73 -1.06 19.03
CA PRO A 166 -1.28 -0.90 19.17
C PRO A 166 -0.83 -1.09 20.62
N ALA A 167 0.32 -1.73 20.85
CA ALA A 167 0.90 -1.94 22.18
C ALA A 167 1.80 -0.77 22.58
N ILE A 168 1.22 0.42 22.59
CA ILE A 168 1.83 1.65 23.10
C ILE A 168 0.76 2.47 23.80
N ARG A 169 1.03 2.95 25.02
CA ARG A 169 0.22 3.93 25.73
C ARG A 169 0.86 5.30 25.63
N PHE A 170 0.08 6.29 25.25
CA PHE A 170 0.51 7.68 25.22
C PHE A 170 -0.03 8.43 26.45
N VAL A 171 0.84 9.15 27.15
CA VAL A 171 0.39 10.12 28.16
C VAL A 171 -0.25 11.30 27.44
N PRO A 172 -1.45 11.75 27.83
CA PRO A 172 -2.07 12.94 27.24
C PRO A 172 -1.20 14.19 27.41
N HIS A 173 -1.27 15.11 26.46
CA HIS A 173 -0.63 16.43 26.62
C HIS A 173 -1.21 17.17 27.83
N ARG A 174 -0.34 17.77 28.66
CA ARG A 174 -0.73 18.57 29.84
C ARG A 174 -1.49 19.82 29.44
N ASP A 175 -1.00 20.50 28.41
CA ASP A 175 -1.64 21.69 27.86
C ASP A 175 -2.62 21.27 26.76
N ARG A 176 -3.82 21.88 26.75
CA ARG A 176 -4.65 21.84 25.54
C ARG A 176 -3.82 22.46 24.43
N LEU A 177 -3.60 21.70 23.35
CA LEU A 177 -3.05 22.25 22.11
C LEU A 177 -3.79 23.55 21.81
N PRO A 178 -3.10 24.69 21.68
CA PRO A 178 -3.77 25.98 21.56
C PRO A 178 -4.75 25.93 20.40
N GLU A 179 -5.94 26.52 20.60
CA GLU A 179 -6.87 26.76 19.49
C GLU A 179 -6.11 27.54 18.42
N ARG A 180 -6.18 27.04 17.18
CA ARG A 180 -5.43 27.59 16.06
C ARG A 180 -5.67 29.10 16.02
N PRO A 181 -4.62 29.95 16.09
CA PRO A 181 -4.83 31.39 16.04
C PRO A 181 -5.54 31.74 14.75
N SER A 182 -6.52 32.66 14.83
CA SER A 182 -7.30 33.17 13.69
C SER A 182 -6.47 34.09 12.78
N ALA A 183 -5.21 33.75 12.51
CA ALA A 183 -4.34 34.58 11.71
C ALA A 183 -4.60 34.31 10.22
N LYS A 184 -5.24 35.28 9.55
CA LYS A 184 -5.35 35.36 8.07
C LYS A 184 -3.99 35.22 7.35
N GLY A 185 -2.86 35.29 8.04
CA GLY A 185 -1.51 35.05 7.53
C GLY A 185 -0.90 33.65 7.82
N LEU A 186 -1.35 32.93 8.84
CA LEU A 186 -0.78 31.62 9.21
C LEU A 186 -1.00 30.60 8.10
N ASN A 187 -2.16 30.58 7.46
CA ASN A 187 -2.45 29.62 6.38
C ASN A 187 -1.55 29.84 5.16
N ARG A 188 -1.33 31.10 4.76
CA ARG A 188 -0.46 31.42 3.62
C ARG A 188 1.01 31.06 3.89
N PHE A 189 1.48 31.25 5.12
CA PHE A 189 2.82 30.82 5.55
C PHE A 189 2.92 29.30 5.60
N LEU A 190 1.95 28.61 6.19
CA LEU A 190 1.92 27.15 6.29
C LEU A 190 1.92 26.50 4.90
N ASP A 191 1.15 27.02 3.93
CA ASP A 191 1.12 26.50 2.57
C ASP A 191 2.46 26.68 1.82
N GLN A 192 3.26 27.69 2.18
CA GLN A 192 4.56 27.97 1.56
C GLN A 192 5.72 27.19 2.20
N VAL A 193 5.59 26.79 3.47
CA VAL A 193 6.71 26.30 4.27
C VAL A 193 6.54 24.85 4.71
N LEU A 194 5.29 24.34 4.84
CA LEU A 194 5.06 22.91 5.10
C LEU A 194 5.32 22.11 3.82
N ALA A 195 6.54 21.58 3.70
CA ALA A 195 6.81 20.53 2.73
C ALA A 195 5.97 19.29 3.08
N TRP A 196 5.19 18.80 2.13
CA TRP A 196 4.50 17.53 2.29
C TRP A 196 5.53 16.39 2.33
N PRO A 197 5.42 15.46 3.30
CA PRO A 197 6.33 14.32 3.35
C PRO A 197 6.21 13.48 2.08
N GLU A 198 7.33 12.91 1.63
CA GLU A 198 7.36 12.03 0.47
C GLU A 198 6.36 10.88 0.61
N ALA A 199 5.66 10.56 -0.48
CA ALA A 199 4.73 9.46 -0.51
C ALA A 199 5.47 8.12 -0.37
N LYS A 200 4.91 7.20 0.42
CA LYS A 200 5.50 5.86 0.64
C LYS A 200 5.48 5.00 -0.61
N ILE A 201 4.51 5.27 -1.48
CA ILE A 201 4.21 4.51 -2.68
C ILE A 201 4.30 5.52 -3.81
N THR A 202 5.21 5.27 -4.76
CA THR A 202 5.47 6.16 -5.89
C THR A 202 5.52 5.36 -7.18
N LEU A 203 5.23 6.00 -8.31
CA LEU A 203 5.33 5.37 -9.62
C LEU A 203 6.75 4.81 -9.87
N ARG A 204 7.79 5.56 -9.47
CA ARG A 204 9.19 5.14 -9.62
C ARG A 204 9.52 3.88 -8.81
N GLY A 205 8.95 3.74 -7.61
CA GLY A 205 9.14 2.56 -6.78
C GLY A 205 8.36 1.33 -7.26
N GLU A 206 7.24 1.55 -7.96
CA GLU A 206 6.21 0.53 -8.20
C GLU A 206 5.90 0.31 -9.69
N TRP A 207 6.78 0.76 -10.60
CA TRP A 207 6.58 0.65 -12.05
C TRP A 207 6.39 -0.80 -12.53
N ALA A 208 7.09 -1.76 -11.90
CA ALA A 208 6.95 -3.17 -12.23
C ALA A 208 5.53 -3.68 -11.91
N LEU A 209 4.95 -3.23 -10.79
CA LEU A 209 3.59 -3.58 -10.40
C LEU A 209 2.56 -2.95 -11.36
N LEU A 210 2.80 -1.72 -11.83
CA LEU A 210 1.98 -1.07 -12.86
C LEU A 210 1.93 -1.92 -14.14
N LEU A 211 3.09 -2.31 -14.67
CA LEU A 211 3.18 -3.12 -15.89
C LEU A 211 2.59 -4.52 -15.71
N PHE A 212 2.87 -5.17 -14.58
CA PHE A 212 2.32 -6.47 -14.23
C PHE A 212 0.78 -6.45 -14.26
N THR A 213 0.18 -5.50 -13.57
CA THR A 213 -1.28 -5.42 -13.44
C THR A 213 -1.97 -4.95 -14.73
N LEU A 214 -1.35 -4.11 -15.55
CA LEU A 214 -1.84 -3.79 -16.91
C LEU A 214 -1.79 -5.02 -17.82
N THR A 215 -0.71 -5.78 -17.77
CA THR A 215 -0.58 -7.02 -18.54
C THR A 215 -1.65 -8.03 -18.13
N LEU A 216 -1.84 -8.22 -16.82
CA LEU A 216 -2.88 -9.09 -16.29
C LEU A 216 -4.29 -8.64 -16.70
N GLN A 217 -4.57 -7.32 -16.68
CA GLN A 217 -5.82 -6.75 -17.18
C GLN A 217 -6.10 -7.16 -18.63
N ALA A 218 -5.10 -7.03 -19.51
CA ALA A 218 -5.21 -7.37 -20.91
C ALA A 218 -5.43 -8.87 -21.13
N LEU A 219 -4.63 -9.72 -20.45
CA LEU A 219 -4.74 -11.17 -20.58
C LEU A 219 -6.07 -11.71 -20.06
N ALA A 220 -6.53 -11.23 -18.91
CA ALA A 220 -7.80 -11.62 -18.34
C ALA A 220 -8.98 -11.18 -19.23
N ALA A 221 -8.98 -9.92 -19.70
CA ALA A 221 -10.03 -9.43 -20.59
C ALA A 221 -10.07 -10.19 -21.93
N TRP A 222 -8.91 -10.49 -22.52
CA TRP A 222 -8.83 -11.27 -23.76
C TRP A 222 -9.34 -12.70 -23.57
N TRP A 223 -8.97 -13.35 -22.45
CA TRP A 223 -9.46 -14.69 -22.14
C TRP A 223 -10.98 -14.72 -21.94
N VAL A 224 -11.52 -13.78 -21.16
CA VAL A 224 -12.96 -13.68 -20.92
C VAL A 224 -13.70 -13.34 -22.21
N ALA A 225 -13.13 -12.50 -23.07
CA ALA A 225 -13.71 -12.18 -24.37
C ALA A 225 -13.80 -13.43 -25.27
N MET A 226 -12.73 -14.23 -25.36
CA MET A 226 -12.76 -15.52 -26.07
C MET A 226 -13.85 -16.44 -25.52
N ALA A 227 -13.98 -16.54 -24.18
CA ALA A 227 -15.03 -17.34 -23.55
C ALA A 227 -16.45 -16.84 -23.86
N ALA A 228 -16.59 -15.56 -24.23
CA ALA A 228 -17.84 -14.92 -24.64
C ALA A 228 -18.05 -14.87 -26.17
N GLY A 229 -17.23 -15.57 -26.96
CA GLY A 229 -17.33 -15.59 -28.42
C GLY A 229 -16.59 -14.47 -29.15
N GLY A 230 -15.75 -13.71 -28.44
CA GLY A 230 -14.83 -12.73 -29.01
C GLY A 230 -13.57 -13.36 -29.63
N PRO A 231 -12.54 -12.54 -29.92
CA PRO A 231 -11.32 -12.99 -30.58
C PRO A 231 -10.60 -14.11 -29.82
N GLU A 232 -10.15 -15.14 -30.55
CA GLU A 232 -9.39 -16.25 -29.97
C GLU A 232 -8.07 -15.81 -29.34
N VAL A 233 -7.71 -16.44 -28.23
CA VAL A 233 -6.43 -16.24 -27.56
C VAL A 233 -5.33 -16.97 -28.32
N ARG A 234 -4.34 -16.23 -28.84
CA ARG A 234 -3.19 -16.81 -29.51
C ARG A 234 -2.14 -17.29 -28.48
N PRO A 235 -1.61 -18.52 -28.59
CA PRO A 235 -0.68 -19.06 -27.59
C PRO A 235 0.56 -18.19 -27.34
N LEU A 236 1.28 -17.81 -28.40
CA LEU A 236 2.55 -17.10 -28.28
C LEU A 236 2.43 -15.77 -27.51
N PRO A 237 1.57 -14.80 -27.88
CA PRO A 237 1.44 -13.55 -27.13
C PRO A 237 0.90 -13.73 -25.71
N PHE A 238 -0.02 -14.68 -25.47
CA PHE A 238 -0.54 -14.94 -24.13
C PHE A 238 0.56 -15.47 -23.19
N LEU A 239 1.31 -16.48 -23.65
CA LEU A 239 2.36 -17.13 -22.88
C LEU A 239 3.54 -16.19 -22.64
N THR A 240 3.97 -15.46 -23.66
CA THR A 240 5.09 -14.51 -23.54
C THR A 240 4.75 -13.35 -22.61
N ALA A 241 3.59 -12.72 -22.78
CA ALA A 241 3.15 -11.64 -21.88
C ALA A 241 2.94 -12.15 -20.45
N GLY A 242 2.36 -13.34 -20.27
CA GLY A 242 2.20 -13.96 -18.96
C GLY A 242 3.54 -14.25 -18.28
N ALA A 243 4.51 -14.81 -19.01
CA ALA A 243 5.85 -15.08 -18.50
C ALA A 243 6.61 -13.80 -18.13
N VAL A 244 6.54 -12.76 -18.98
CA VAL A 244 7.14 -11.45 -18.69
C VAL A 244 6.50 -10.81 -17.46
N ALA A 245 5.18 -10.88 -17.31
CA ALA A 245 4.49 -10.36 -16.14
C ALA A 245 4.95 -11.06 -14.85
N LEU A 246 5.03 -12.40 -14.85
CA LEU A 246 5.55 -13.17 -13.72
C LEU A 246 7.02 -12.84 -13.42
N ALA A 247 7.85 -12.68 -14.46
CA ALA A 247 9.26 -12.31 -14.30
C ALA A 247 9.42 -10.91 -13.68
N LEU A 248 8.67 -9.90 -14.15
CA LEU A 248 8.65 -8.56 -13.54
C LEU A 248 8.16 -8.58 -12.09
N SER A 249 7.19 -9.44 -11.78
CA SER A 249 6.71 -9.66 -10.41
C SER A 249 7.76 -10.32 -9.51
N ALA A 250 8.63 -11.17 -10.05
CA ALA A 250 9.74 -11.76 -9.27
C ALA A 250 10.95 -10.81 -9.17
N ALA A 251 11.25 -10.04 -10.21
CA ALA A 251 12.49 -9.26 -10.33
C ALA A 251 12.58 -8.06 -9.37
N HIS A 252 11.45 -7.53 -8.89
CA HIS A 252 11.44 -6.44 -7.92
C HIS A 252 11.62 -6.91 -6.46
N LEU A 253 11.61 -8.22 -6.23
CA LEU A 253 11.79 -8.80 -4.91
C LEU A 253 13.25 -8.66 -4.47
N GLY A 254 13.46 -8.48 -3.16
CA GLY A 254 14.82 -8.49 -2.62
C GLY A 254 15.46 -9.89 -2.64
N HIS A 255 14.63 -10.94 -2.58
CA HIS A 255 15.06 -12.34 -2.69
C HIS A 255 14.14 -13.12 -3.66
N PRO A 256 14.37 -13.01 -4.98
CA PRO A 256 13.56 -13.69 -5.99
C PRO A 256 13.53 -15.21 -5.85
N GLU A 257 14.61 -15.81 -5.34
CA GLU A 257 14.71 -17.25 -5.06
C GLU A 257 13.71 -17.73 -4.00
N ARG A 258 13.17 -16.80 -3.20
CA ARG A 258 12.16 -17.07 -2.17
C ARG A 258 10.73 -16.76 -2.62
N ALA A 259 10.52 -16.43 -3.90
CA ALA A 259 9.20 -16.06 -4.44
C ALA A 259 8.13 -17.15 -4.22
N TRP A 260 8.50 -18.43 -4.21
CA TRP A 260 7.59 -19.54 -3.93
C TRP A 260 6.87 -19.41 -2.57
N ARG A 261 7.47 -18.70 -1.60
CA ARG A 261 6.85 -18.46 -0.29
C ARG A 261 5.62 -17.57 -0.37
N ALA A 262 5.40 -16.86 -1.49
CA ALA A 262 4.30 -15.91 -1.62
C ALA A 262 2.90 -16.53 -1.43
N VAL A 263 2.75 -17.84 -1.56
CA VAL A 263 1.47 -18.55 -1.39
C VAL A 263 1.28 -19.16 0.00
N LEU A 264 2.16 -18.90 0.97
CA LEU A 264 2.07 -19.52 2.29
C LEU A 264 0.96 -18.91 3.17
N ASN A 265 0.60 -17.65 2.97
CA ASN A 265 -0.39 -16.94 3.80
C ASN A 265 -1.69 -16.56 3.06
N VAL A 266 -2.31 -17.49 2.33
CA VAL A 266 -3.57 -17.27 1.58
C VAL A 266 -4.74 -16.87 2.47
N ARG A 267 -4.73 -17.29 3.74
CA ARG A 267 -5.82 -17.03 4.69
C ARG A 267 -5.96 -15.57 5.08
N THR A 268 -4.87 -14.82 5.14
CA THR A 268 -4.92 -13.41 5.59
C THR A 268 -4.39 -12.44 4.53
N SER A 269 -3.33 -12.81 3.79
CA SER A 269 -2.70 -11.93 2.81
C SER A 269 -3.46 -11.91 1.49
N TRP A 270 -3.86 -10.71 1.05
CA TRP A 270 -4.39 -10.49 -0.30
C TRP A 270 -3.35 -10.72 -1.38
N LEU A 271 -2.06 -10.44 -1.11
CA LEU A 271 -0.98 -10.70 -2.05
C LEU A 271 -0.82 -12.21 -2.30
N SER A 272 -0.96 -13.05 -1.26
CA SER A 272 -0.97 -14.50 -1.45
C SER A 272 -2.14 -14.99 -2.30
N ARG A 273 -3.34 -14.43 -2.10
CA ARG A 273 -4.52 -14.76 -2.90
C ARG A 273 -4.34 -14.35 -4.36
N GLU A 274 -3.78 -13.16 -4.60
CA GLU A 274 -3.46 -12.65 -5.93
C GLU A 274 -2.47 -13.58 -6.65
N VAL A 275 -1.33 -13.89 -6.02
CA VAL A 275 -0.32 -14.77 -6.61
C VAL A 275 -0.91 -16.15 -6.94
N LEU A 276 -1.72 -16.72 -6.04
CA LEU A 276 -2.39 -18.01 -6.28
C LEU A 276 -3.36 -17.93 -7.47
N LEU A 277 -4.22 -16.92 -7.52
CA LEU A 277 -5.22 -16.76 -8.57
C LEU A 277 -4.58 -16.47 -9.93
N VAL A 278 -3.55 -15.63 -9.98
CA VAL A 278 -2.81 -15.33 -11.21
C VAL A 278 -2.06 -16.56 -11.71
N SER A 279 -1.40 -17.31 -10.81
CA SER A 279 -0.69 -18.54 -11.19
C SER A 279 -1.66 -19.60 -11.71
N ALA A 280 -2.82 -19.76 -11.06
CA ALA A 280 -3.87 -20.67 -11.51
C ALA A 280 -4.43 -20.25 -12.88
N PHE A 281 -4.69 -18.95 -13.09
CA PHE A 281 -5.17 -18.41 -14.35
C PHE A 281 -4.18 -18.65 -15.50
N LEU A 282 -2.93 -18.25 -15.32
CA LEU A 282 -1.90 -18.39 -16.36
C LEU A 282 -1.54 -19.86 -16.62
N GLY A 283 -1.47 -20.69 -15.57
CA GLY A 283 -1.19 -22.12 -15.70
C GLY A 283 -2.30 -22.89 -16.40
N LEU A 284 -3.57 -22.60 -16.08
CA LEU A 284 -4.71 -23.16 -16.80
C LEU A 284 -4.73 -22.68 -18.25
N GLY A 285 -4.47 -21.38 -18.48
CA GLY A 285 -4.38 -20.82 -19.81
C GLY A 285 -3.33 -21.50 -20.67
N ALA A 286 -2.12 -21.72 -20.12
CA ALA A 286 -1.06 -22.44 -20.79
C ALA A 286 -1.45 -23.88 -21.13
N THR A 287 -2.07 -24.59 -20.18
CA THR A 287 -2.55 -25.97 -20.38
C THR A 287 -3.55 -26.04 -21.55
N VAL A 288 -4.53 -25.15 -21.57
CA VAL A 288 -5.58 -25.11 -22.60
C VAL A 288 -5.02 -24.74 -23.98
N LEU A 289 -3.99 -23.89 -24.04
CA LEU A 289 -3.43 -23.39 -25.30
C LEU A 289 -2.36 -24.31 -25.91
N LEU A 290 -1.65 -25.10 -25.09
CA LEU A 290 -0.54 -25.93 -25.54
C LEU A 290 -0.91 -27.40 -25.72
N LEU A 291 -1.93 -27.89 -25.01
CA LEU A 291 -2.32 -29.30 -25.05
C LEU A 291 -3.57 -29.52 -25.89
N PRO A 292 -3.62 -30.60 -26.71
CA PRO A 292 -4.82 -30.99 -27.43
C PRO A 292 -5.83 -31.61 -26.46
N LEU A 293 -6.66 -30.78 -25.82
CA LEU A 293 -7.71 -31.24 -24.92
C LEU A 293 -8.97 -31.64 -25.69
N PRO A 294 -9.63 -32.76 -25.34
CA PRO A 294 -10.97 -33.08 -25.84
C PRO A 294 -11.95 -31.94 -25.55
N GLU A 295 -12.92 -31.73 -26.45
CA GLU A 295 -13.89 -30.63 -26.34
C GLU A 295 -14.66 -30.65 -25.00
N ALA A 296 -14.96 -31.85 -24.49
CA ALA A 296 -15.57 -32.08 -23.20
C ALA A 296 -14.80 -31.46 -22.02
N LEU A 297 -13.47 -31.35 -22.11
CA LEU A 297 -12.60 -30.74 -21.10
C LEU A 297 -12.22 -29.29 -21.46
N ARG A 298 -12.09 -28.98 -22.75
CA ARG A 298 -11.68 -27.65 -23.22
C ARG A 298 -12.70 -26.57 -22.85
N ASN A 299 -13.99 -26.79 -23.13
CA ASN A 299 -15.04 -25.82 -22.86
C ASN A 299 -15.19 -25.46 -21.37
N PRO A 300 -15.25 -26.43 -20.42
CA PRO A 300 -15.26 -26.08 -19.00
C PRO A 300 -13.94 -25.43 -18.55
N ALA A 301 -12.77 -25.85 -19.07
CA ALA A 301 -11.49 -25.23 -18.72
C ALA A 301 -11.43 -23.75 -19.15
N VAL A 302 -11.93 -23.40 -20.34
CA VAL A 302 -12.02 -22.00 -20.80
C VAL A 302 -12.90 -21.17 -19.86
N ARG A 303 -14.06 -21.70 -19.44
CA ARG A 303 -14.96 -21.01 -18.49
C ARG A 303 -14.33 -20.84 -17.11
N ILE A 304 -13.63 -21.86 -16.60
CA ILE A 304 -12.88 -21.77 -15.34
C ILE A 304 -11.78 -20.71 -15.46
N GLY A 305 -11.06 -20.68 -16.58
CA GLY A 305 -10.05 -19.66 -16.87
C GLY A 305 -10.63 -18.24 -16.87
N ALA A 306 -11.83 -18.04 -17.40
CA ALA A 306 -12.52 -16.75 -17.35
C ALA A 306 -12.84 -16.32 -15.90
N ILE A 307 -13.31 -17.25 -15.06
CA ILE A 307 -13.56 -16.99 -13.64
C ILE A 307 -12.25 -16.65 -12.90
N LEU A 308 -11.19 -17.42 -13.13
CA LEU A 308 -9.87 -17.18 -12.52
C LEU A 308 -9.29 -15.83 -12.95
N GLY A 309 -9.35 -15.51 -14.24
CA GLY A 309 -8.91 -14.23 -14.79
C GLY A 309 -9.64 -13.07 -14.12
N PHE A 310 -10.98 -13.11 -14.08
CA PHE A 310 -11.79 -12.09 -13.44
C PHE A 310 -11.52 -11.94 -11.93
N THR A 311 -11.48 -13.05 -11.20
CA THR A 311 -11.22 -13.06 -9.76
C THR A 311 -9.80 -12.60 -9.42
N SER A 312 -8.83 -12.83 -10.30
CA SER A 312 -7.48 -12.30 -10.15
C SER A 312 -7.45 -10.76 -10.21
N LEU A 313 -8.19 -10.14 -11.13
CA LEU A 313 -8.31 -8.67 -11.20
C LEU A 313 -8.97 -8.08 -9.94
N TRP A 314 -9.95 -8.79 -9.40
CA TRP A 314 -10.56 -8.42 -8.12
C TRP A 314 -9.56 -8.52 -6.96
N ALA A 315 -8.75 -9.57 -6.91
CA ALA A 315 -7.71 -9.74 -5.88
C ALA A 315 -6.66 -8.61 -5.94
N VAL A 316 -6.24 -8.21 -7.13
CA VAL A 316 -5.34 -7.04 -7.34
C VAL A 316 -5.97 -5.77 -6.76
N ASP A 317 -7.23 -5.49 -7.06
CA ASP A 317 -7.92 -4.30 -6.51
C ASP A 317 -8.00 -4.33 -4.97
N ARG A 318 -8.07 -5.51 -4.36
CA ARG A 318 -8.06 -5.66 -2.89
C ARG A 318 -6.70 -5.35 -2.28
N LEU A 319 -5.60 -5.57 -3.01
CA LEU A 319 -4.24 -5.22 -2.59
C LEU A 319 -4.13 -3.72 -2.30
N TYR A 320 -4.61 -2.88 -3.23
CA TYR A 320 -4.51 -1.42 -3.13
C TYR A 320 -5.35 -0.82 -2.00
N ARG A 321 -6.43 -1.49 -1.56
CA ARG A 321 -7.22 -1.01 -0.41
C ARG A 321 -6.40 -0.93 0.87
N VAL A 322 -5.37 -1.77 1.00
CA VAL A 322 -4.47 -1.75 2.15
C VAL A 322 -3.69 -0.43 2.23
N ALA A 323 -3.41 0.20 1.08
CA ALA A 323 -2.72 1.49 0.99
C ALA A 323 -3.66 2.70 1.19
N LEU A 324 -4.97 2.55 0.97
CA LEU A 324 -5.95 3.65 0.85
C LEU A 324 -6.79 3.92 2.11
N LYS A 325 -6.32 3.52 3.29
CA LYS A 325 -7.09 3.49 4.56
C LYS A 325 -7.79 4.79 4.96
N ALA A 326 -7.42 5.94 4.39
CA ALA A 326 -7.92 7.27 4.76
C ALA A 326 -9.23 7.69 4.06
N LYS A 327 -9.66 7.07 2.95
CA LYS A 327 -10.86 7.50 2.21
C LYS A 327 -11.97 6.44 2.27
N PRO A 328 -13.20 6.77 2.70
CA PRO A 328 -14.31 5.82 2.78
C PRO A 328 -14.76 5.33 1.40
N TRP A 329 -14.51 6.12 0.35
CA TRP A 329 -14.81 5.81 -1.03
C TRP A 329 -13.66 5.00 -1.66
N ASN A 330 -13.75 3.67 -1.62
CA ASN A 330 -12.77 2.75 -2.22
C ASN A 330 -12.94 2.58 -3.75
N LEU A 331 -13.65 3.48 -4.42
CA LEU A 331 -13.95 3.41 -5.84
C LEU A 331 -13.21 4.53 -6.57
N HIS A 332 -12.39 4.17 -7.56
CA HIS A 332 -11.60 5.11 -8.36
C HIS A 332 -11.42 4.56 -9.79
N SER A 333 -11.12 5.44 -10.75
CA SER A 333 -10.99 5.10 -12.18
C SER A 333 -9.83 4.14 -12.48
N ALA A 334 -8.75 4.24 -11.71
CA ALA A 334 -7.52 3.45 -11.86
C ALA A 334 -7.63 1.98 -11.40
N ARG A 335 -8.83 1.48 -11.09
CA ARG A 335 -9.06 0.08 -10.71
C ARG A 335 -8.88 -0.86 -11.90
N VAL A 336 -8.16 -1.94 -11.69
CA VAL A 336 -7.80 -2.92 -12.72
C VAL A 336 -9.02 -3.70 -13.16
N LEU A 337 -9.88 -4.04 -12.20
CA LEU A 337 -11.14 -4.71 -12.49
C LEU A 337 -12.03 -3.85 -13.40
N LEU A 338 -12.13 -2.54 -13.13
CA LEU A 338 -12.96 -1.64 -13.93
C LEU A 338 -12.40 -1.48 -15.35
N GLY A 339 -11.08 -1.31 -15.50
CA GLY A 339 -10.41 -1.31 -16.80
C GLY A 339 -10.62 -2.62 -17.58
N GLY A 340 -10.53 -3.76 -16.88
CA GLY A 340 -10.78 -5.08 -17.45
C GLY A 340 -12.20 -5.25 -18.01
N HIS A 341 -13.23 -4.70 -17.36
CA HIS A 341 -14.60 -4.73 -17.88
C HIS A 341 -14.76 -3.92 -19.16
N VAL A 342 -14.17 -2.72 -19.22
CA VAL A 342 -14.22 -1.88 -20.43
C VAL A 342 -13.51 -2.58 -21.59
N LEU A 343 -12.34 -3.16 -21.31
CA LEU A 343 -11.56 -3.89 -22.30
C LEU A 343 -12.28 -5.15 -22.79
N LEU A 344 -12.91 -5.90 -21.89
CA LEU A 344 -13.80 -7.02 -22.23
C LEU A 344 -14.95 -6.54 -23.14
N GLY A 345 -15.57 -5.42 -22.78
CA GLY A 345 -16.64 -4.81 -23.58
C GLY A 345 -16.22 -4.54 -25.02
N VAL A 346 -15.04 -3.97 -25.22
CA VAL A 346 -14.49 -3.71 -26.56
C VAL A 346 -14.15 -5.01 -27.30
N LEU A 347 -13.45 -5.95 -26.66
CA LEU A 347 -13.02 -7.18 -27.32
C LEU A 347 -14.18 -8.13 -27.65
N ALA A 348 -15.22 -8.16 -26.82
CA ALA A 348 -16.40 -9.01 -27.02
C ALA A 348 -17.58 -8.29 -27.69
N GLY A 349 -17.44 -7.00 -28.03
CA GLY A 349 -18.50 -6.20 -28.65
C GLY A 349 -19.74 -6.04 -27.77
N LEU A 350 -19.57 -5.88 -26.45
CA LEU A 350 -20.65 -5.78 -25.46
C LEU A 350 -20.92 -4.30 -25.08
N PRO A 351 -21.95 -3.64 -25.64
CA PRO A 351 -22.15 -2.20 -25.48
C PRO A 351 -22.38 -1.77 -24.03
N ILE A 352 -23.01 -2.64 -23.23
CA ILE A 352 -23.29 -2.35 -21.82
C ILE A 352 -22.00 -2.18 -20.99
N LEU A 353 -20.95 -2.93 -21.32
CA LEU A 353 -19.66 -2.81 -20.64
C LEU A 353 -18.87 -1.60 -21.16
N ILE A 354 -18.92 -1.34 -22.47
CA ILE A 354 -18.25 -0.19 -23.08
C ILE A 354 -18.80 1.11 -22.49
N TRP A 355 -20.11 1.32 -22.56
CA TRP A 355 -20.74 2.57 -22.14
C TRP A 355 -20.99 2.64 -20.64
N GLY A 356 -21.41 1.53 -20.02
CA GLY A 356 -21.68 1.48 -18.58
C GLY A 356 -20.40 1.55 -17.75
N ALA A 357 -19.48 0.59 -17.92
CA ALA A 357 -18.24 0.58 -17.16
C ALA A 357 -17.29 1.72 -17.61
N GLY A 358 -17.27 2.06 -18.91
CA GLY A 358 -16.48 3.18 -19.42
C GLY A 358 -16.99 4.53 -18.92
N GLY A 359 -18.30 4.74 -18.92
CA GLY A 359 -18.93 5.93 -18.36
C GLY A 359 -18.68 6.08 -16.86
N LEU A 360 -18.82 5.00 -16.08
CA LEU A 360 -18.47 4.99 -14.66
C LEU A 360 -16.98 5.34 -14.45
N LYS A 361 -16.09 4.77 -15.26
CA LYS A 361 -14.65 5.04 -15.18
C LYS A 361 -14.32 6.50 -15.49
N LEU A 362 -14.94 7.10 -16.51
CA LEU A 362 -14.80 8.51 -16.83
C LEU A 362 -15.33 9.40 -15.69
N ALA A 363 -16.51 9.10 -15.15
CA ALA A 363 -17.09 9.85 -14.06
C ALA A 363 -16.19 9.83 -12.81
N LEU A 364 -15.64 8.66 -12.46
CA LEU A 364 -14.70 8.52 -11.35
C LEU A 364 -13.39 9.29 -11.60
N TYR A 365 -12.90 9.29 -12.84
CA TYR A 365 -11.69 10.01 -13.21
C TYR A 365 -11.89 11.53 -13.06
N VAL A 366 -12.97 12.06 -13.63
CA VAL A 366 -13.33 13.48 -13.52
C VAL A 366 -13.55 13.87 -12.06
N ALA A 367 -14.28 13.07 -11.28
CA ALA A 367 -14.48 13.32 -9.86
C ALA A 367 -13.16 13.38 -9.09
N ARG A 368 -12.21 12.48 -9.38
CA ARG A 368 -10.85 12.48 -8.79
C ARG A 368 -10.10 13.76 -9.12
N LYS A 369 -10.09 14.18 -10.39
CA LYS A 369 -9.41 15.40 -10.85
C LYS A 369 -10.02 16.68 -10.28
N VAL A 370 -11.35 16.77 -10.23
CA VAL A 370 -12.05 17.90 -9.58
C VAL A 370 -11.72 17.96 -8.10
N HIS A 371 -11.71 16.82 -7.40
CA HIS A 371 -11.29 16.78 -5.99
C HIS A 371 -9.85 17.25 -5.80
N PHE A 372 -8.92 16.80 -6.64
CA PHE A 372 -7.51 17.19 -6.58
C PHE A 372 -7.30 18.68 -6.85
N ALA A 373 -8.00 19.24 -7.84
CA ALA A 373 -7.99 20.67 -8.15
C ALA A 373 -8.61 21.52 -7.02
N ARG A 374 -9.73 21.09 -6.44
CA ARG A 374 -10.36 21.77 -5.28
C ARG A 374 -9.46 21.75 -4.04
N ALA A 375 -8.58 20.76 -3.91
CA ALA A 375 -7.57 20.69 -2.86
C ALA A 375 -6.34 21.59 -3.13
N GLY A 376 -6.39 22.47 -4.14
CA GLY A 376 -5.31 23.41 -4.47
C GLY A 376 -4.08 22.77 -5.12
N ARG A 377 -4.16 21.50 -5.52
CA ARG A 377 -3.05 20.77 -6.14
C ARG A 377 -3.15 20.84 -7.67
N ASN A 378 -2.00 20.82 -8.35
CA ASN A 378 -1.95 20.87 -9.81
C ASN A 378 -2.45 19.54 -10.42
N PRO A 379 -3.61 19.52 -11.11
CA PRO A 379 -4.18 18.30 -11.66
C PRO A 379 -3.48 17.80 -12.94
N ARG A 380 -2.47 18.55 -13.44
CA ARG A 380 -1.72 18.26 -14.68
C ARG A 380 -2.64 18.12 -15.89
N TRP A 381 -3.35 19.21 -16.22
CA TRP A 381 -4.38 19.25 -17.26
C TRP A 381 -3.96 18.67 -18.61
N ALA A 382 -2.70 18.82 -19.02
CA ALA A 382 -2.19 18.22 -20.27
C ALA A 382 -2.23 16.68 -20.26
N LEU A 383 -1.83 16.04 -19.15
CA LEU A 383 -1.93 14.58 -19.00
C LEU A 383 -3.39 14.14 -18.89
N SER A 384 -4.24 14.96 -18.26
CA SER A 384 -5.67 14.67 -18.21
C SER A 384 -6.36 14.77 -19.57
N ALA A 385 -5.98 15.75 -20.39
CA ALA A 385 -6.44 15.86 -21.77
C ALA A 385 -5.98 14.65 -22.60
N LEU A 386 -4.71 14.24 -22.45
CA LEU A 386 -4.17 13.03 -23.08
C LEU A 386 -4.96 11.79 -22.66
N ARG A 387 -5.25 11.62 -21.36
CA ARG A 387 -6.04 10.50 -20.84
C ARG A 387 -7.45 10.47 -21.44
N VAL A 388 -8.10 11.63 -21.58
CA VAL A 388 -9.44 11.72 -22.14
C VAL A 388 -9.44 11.42 -23.64
N ALA A 389 -8.51 12.01 -24.37
CA ALA A 389 -8.36 11.77 -25.80
C ALA A 389 -8.07 10.29 -26.08
N VAL A 390 -6.99 9.75 -25.53
CA VAL A 390 -6.51 8.41 -25.86
C VAL A 390 -7.35 7.31 -25.23
N GLY A 391 -7.81 7.49 -23.99
CA GLY A 391 -8.43 6.41 -23.24
C GLY A 391 -9.96 6.46 -23.12
N PHE A 392 -10.63 7.45 -23.72
CA PHE A 392 -12.10 7.51 -23.79
C PHE A 392 -12.60 7.88 -25.19
N LEU A 393 -12.06 8.93 -25.82
CA LEU A 393 -12.51 9.36 -27.15
C LEU A 393 -12.03 8.42 -28.27
N SER A 394 -10.72 8.13 -28.34
CA SER A 394 -10.17 7.25 -29.38
C SER A 394 -10.81 5.85 -29.39
N PRO A 395 -10.99 5.15 -28.25
CA PRO A 395 -11.65 3.84 -28.25
C PRO A 395 -13.11 3.90 -28.70
N ALA A 396 -13.83 4.98 -28.36
CA ALA A 396 -15.21 5.16 -28.79
C ALA A 396 -15.34 5.40 -30.31
N LEU A 397 -14.33 6.01 -30.94
CA LEU A 397 -14.26 6.20 -32.39
C LEU A 397 -13.75 4.97 -33.15
N LEU A 398 -13.03 4.07 -32.46
CA LEU A 398 -12.37 2.89 -33.04
C LEU A 398 -13.12 1.59 -32.72
N LEU A 399 -14.42 1.64 -32.39
CA LEU A 399 -15.20 0.46 -32.00
C LEU A 399 -15.25 -0.61 -33.11
N ASP A 400 -15.17 -0.21 -34.38
CA ASP A 400 -15.09 -1.12 -35.52
C ASP A 400 -13.72 -1.83 -35.64
N GLN A 401 -12.71 -1.36 -34.91
CA GLN A 401 -11.35 -1.89 -34.89
C GLN A 401 -10.95 -2.29 -33.45
N PRO A 402 -11.43 -3.44 -32.95
CA PRO A 402 -11.38 -3.78 -31.52
C PRO A 402 -9.97 -3.82 -30.94
N TRP A 403 -8.97 -4.25 -31.72
CA TRP A 403 -7.57 -4.26 -31.28
C TRP A 403 -6.97 -2.85 -31.13
N LEU A 404 -7.35 -1.93 -32.02
CA LEU A 404 -6.91 -0.54 -31.98
C LEU A 404 -7.60 0.22 -30.83
N ALA A 405 -8.89 -0.01 -30.63
CA ALA A 405 -9.62 0.48 -29.47
C ALA A 405 -9.06 -0.08 -28.15
N ALA A 406 -8.74 -1.38 -28.10
CA ALA A 406 -8.11 -2.02 -26.95
C ALA A 406 -6.73 -1.41 -26.62
N ALA A 407 -5.88 -1.19 -27.64
CA ALA A 407 -4.59 -0.54 -27.46
C ALA A 407 -4.72 0.89 -26.92
N ALA A 408 -5.66 1.66 -27.46
CA ALA A 408 -5.96 3.02 -26.98
C ALA A 408 -6.46 3.02 -25.52
N LEU A 409 -7.34 2.07 -25.14
CA LEU A 409 -7.76 1.89 -23.75
C LEU A 409 -6.60 1.57 -22.81
N MET A 410 -5.72 0.65 -23.21
CA MET A 410 -4.55 0.26 -22.42
C MET A 410 -3.57 1.43 -22.23
N ALA A 411 -3.34 2.23 -23.27
CA ALA A 411 -2.54 3.45 -23.18
C ALA A 411 -3.18 4.49 -22.25
N GLY A 412 -4.50 4.68 -22.35
CA GLY A 412 -5.25 5.51 -21.41
C GLY A 412 -5.14 5.01 -19.96
N ASP A 413 -5.28 3.72 -19.73
CA ASP A 413 -5.18 3.13 -18.39
C ASP A 413 -3.77 3.23 -17.81
N LEU A 414 -2.73 3.17 -18.65
CA LEU A 414 -1.37 3.48 -18.25
C LEU A 414 -1.26 4.91 -17.72
N VAL A 415 -1.80 5.90 -18.44
CA VAL A 415 -1.80 7.31 -17.99
C VAL A 415 -2.60 7.48 -16.70
N ASP A 416 -3.82 6.93 -16.61
CA ASP A 416 -4.66 7.04 -15.41
C ASP A 416 -3.95 6.52 -14.17
N ARG A 417 -3.29 5.36 -14.31
CA ARG A 417 -2.60 4.71 -13.19
C ARG A 417 -1.31 5.41 -12.82
N ALA A 418 -0.56 5.93 -13.80
CA ALA A 418 0.60 6.77 -13.53
C ALA A 418 0.20 8.02 -12.73
N GLU A 419 -0.86 8.72 -13.16
CA GLU A 419 -1.42 9.85 -12.41
C GLU A 419 -1.92 9.42 -11.03
N TYR A 420 -2.57 8.26 -10.92
CA TYR A 420 -3.09 7.74 -9.67
C TYR A 420 -2.00 7.48 -8.63
N TYR A 421 -0.83 6.98 -9.04
CA TYR A 421 0.32 6.81 -8.14
C TYR A 421 0.84 8.16 -7.59
N ASP A 422 0.89 9.18 -8.43
CA ASP A 422 1.33 10.53 -8.03
C ASP A 422 0.28 11.24 -7.16
N GLU A 423 -0.99 10.92 -7.35
CA GLU A 423 -2.12 11.42 -6.56
C GLU A 423 -2.38 10.58 -5.30
N LEU A 424 -1.64 9.48 -5.11
CA LEU A 424 -1.89 8.53 -4.04
C LEU A 424 -1.56 9.14 -2.69
N GLU A 425 -2.56 9.17 -1.84
CA GLU A 425 -2.48 9.75 -0.52
C GLU A 425 -2.22 8.66 0.53
N THR A 426 -0.97 8.23 0.67
CA THR A 426 -0.60 7.22 1.69
C THR A 426 -0.66 7.80 3.10
N ASP A 427 -1.27 7.06 4.04
CA ASP A 427 -1.34 7.44 5.45
C ASP A 427 0.02 7.22 6.16
N SER A 428 0.56 8.24 6.82
CA SER A 428 1.83 8.20 7.56
C SER A 428 1.76 9.07 8.82
N PRO A 429 2.54 8.78 9.89
CA PRO A 429 2.62 9.67 11.04
C PRO A 429 2.94 11.12 10.67
N ASP A 430 3.98 11.35 9.86
CA ASP A 430 4.36 12.71 9.42
C ASP A 430 3.24 13.42 8.68
N ARG A 431 2.56 12.71 7.76
CA ARG A 431 1.48 13.30 6.98
C ARG A 431 0.27 13.62 7.86
N ARG A 432 -0.06 12.77 8.83
CA ARG A 432 -1.13 13.03 9.79
C ARG A 432 -0.78 14.19 10.72
N MET A 433 0.48 14.38 11.07
CA MET A 433 0.92 15.55 11.84
C MET A 433 0.75 16.83 11.01
N VAL A 434 1.17 16.83 9.74
CA VAL A 434 0.92 17.95 8.82
C VAL A 434 -0.58 18.24 8.67
N LEU A 435 -1.40 17.20 8.45
CA LEU A 435 -2.86 17.35 8.37
C LEU A 435 -3.45 17.91 9.67
N ALA A 436 -3.00 17.46 10.83
CA ALA A 436 -3.46 17.98 12.12
C ALA A 436 -3.07 19.45 12.36
N ILE A 437 -2.02 19.97 11.71
CA ILE A 437 -1.69 21.40 11.69
C ILE A 437 -2.64 22.16 10.74
N LEU A 438 -2.96 21.55 9.58
CA LEU A 438 -3.71 22.17 8.49
C LEU A 438 -5.23 22.14 8.68
N GLU A 439 -5.80 21.11 9.30
CA GLU A 439 -7.24 20.94 9.50
C GLU A 439 -7.74 21.90 10.60
N LYS A 440 -8.87 22.55 10.33
CA LYS A 440 -9.73 23.10 11.38
C LYS A 440 -10.44 21.89 11.99
N ARG A 441 -10.36 21.70 13.31
CA ARG A 441 -11.13 20.66 13.98
C ARG A 441 -12.61 20.75 13.63
#